data_AF-A0A7J4AXD1-F1
#
_entry.id   AF-A0A7J4AXD1-F1
#
_cell.length_a   1.000
_cell.length_b   1.000
_cell.length_c   1.000
_cell.angle_alpha   90.00
_cell.angle_beta   90.00
_cell.angle_gamma   90.00
#
_symmetry.space_group_name_H-M   'P 1'
#
loop_
_entity.id
_entity.type
_entity.pdbx_description
1 polymer ?
#
loop_
_entity_poly.entity_id
_entity_poly.type
_entity_poly.pdbx_seq_one_letter_code
_entity_poly.pdbx_strand_id
1 'polypeptide(L)'
;MTEELRRVLSEIQSLLYPLTSSMRNCIEGGLATSMDDMDNLGKDLILLAERFRNRLKELNHTVLTLTLMEAGVCIRSRVRKLKKRGILDEDVVFFNDVYSLIKLIEDSIASGE
;
A
#
# COMPACT_ATOMS: atom_id res chain seq x y z
N MET A 1 -21.00 7.94 -6.81
CA MET A 1 -19.84 8.61 -6.19
C MET A 1 -20.08 10.12 -6.15
N THR A 2 -19.91 10.78 -4.99
CA THR A 2 -20.00 12.25 -4.88
C THR A 2 -18.76 12.91 -5.48
N GLU A 3 -18.85 14.18 -5.90
CA GLU A 3 -17.70 14.92 -6.45
C GLU A 3 -16.57 15.05 -5.42
N GLU A 4 -16.93 15.20 -4.15
CA GLU A 4 -15.96 15.24 -3.05
C GLU A 4 -15.23 13.90 -2.87
N LEU A 5 -15.95 12.77 -2.95
CA LEU A 5 -15.34 11.44 -2.89
C LEU A 5 -14.41 11.21 -4.07
N ARG A 6 -14.82 11.59 -5.29
CA ARG A 6 -13.95 11.51 -6.48
C ARG A 6 -12.65 12.28 -6.25
N ARG A 7 -12.73 13.51 -5.75
CA ARG A 7 -11.55 14.35 -5.47
C ARG A 7 -10.64 13.72 -4.41
N VAL A 8 -11.21 13.16 -3.33
CA VAL A 8 -10.44 12.45 -2.28
C VAL A 8 -9.73 11.24 -2.87
N LEU A 9 -10.43 10.43 -3.66
CA LEU A 9 -9.88 9.22 -4.26
C LEU A 9 -8.78 9.55 -5.26
N SER A 10 -8.95 10.57 -6.11
CA SER A 10 -7.88 11.02 -7.02
C SER A 10 -6.63 11.50 -6.28
N GLU A 11 -6.78 12.19 -5.14
CA GLU A 11 -5.65 12.60 -4.30
C GLU A 11 -4.93 11.36 -3.74
N ILE A 12 -5.68 10.38 -3.20
CA ILE A 12 -5.13 9.12 -2.71
C ILE A 12 -4.40 8.38 -3.82
N GLN A 13 -4.99 8.24 -5.00
CA GLN A 13 -4.38 7.58 -6.15
C GLN A 13 -3.06 8.22 -6.54
N SER A 14 -2.99 9.55 -6.60
CA SER A 14 -1.75 10.26 -6.95
C SER A 14 -0.61 10.00 -5.95
N LEU A 15 -0.94 9.76 -4.68
CA LEU A 15 0.01 9.44 -3.62
C LEU A 15 0.32 7.94 -3.55
N LEU A 16 -0.61 7.09 -4.00
CA LEU A 16 -0.44 5.63 -4.03
C LEU A 16 0.44 5.20 -5.19
N TYR A 17 0.28 5.80 -6.37
CA TYR A 17 1.06 5.50 -7.58
C TYR A 17 2.60 5.40 -7.37
N PRO A 18 3.28 6.38 -6.73
CA PRO A 18 4.71 6.27 -6.48
C PRO A 18 5.05 5.17 -5.47
N LEU A 19 4.18 4.87 -4.51
CA LEU A 19 4.37 3.76 -3.56
C LEU A 19 4.26 2.41 -4.27
N THR A 20 3.26 2.22 -5.12
CA THR A 20 3.08 1.00 -5.91
C THR A 20 4.27 0.77 -6.86
N SER A 21 4.76 1.84 -7.49
CA SER A 21 5.94 1.80 -8.38
C SER A 21 7.23 1.44 -7.62
N SER A 22 7.46 2.06 -6.47
CA SER A 22 8.61 1.75 -5.61
C SER A 22 8.55 0.32 -5.07
N MET A 23 7.35 -0.14 -4.69
CA MET A 23 7.13 -1.52 -4.25
C MET A 23 7.50 -2.52 -5.34
N ARG A 24 7.10 -2.26 -6.59
CA ARG A 24 7.47 -3.07 -7.75
C ARG A 24 8.99 -3.16 -7.93
N ASN A 25 9.67 -2.01 -7.89
CA ASN A 25 11.12 -1.94 -8.03
C ASN A 25 11.85 -2.73 -6.94
N CYS A 26 11.35 -2.71 -5.71
CA CYS A 26 11.91 -3.50 -4.61
C CYS A 26 11.74 -5.01 -4.83
N ILE A 27 10.60 -5.44 -5.37
CA ILE A 27 10.34 -6.85 -5.68
C ILE A 27 11.26 -7.32 -6.83
N GLU A 28 11.33 -6.56 -7.92
CA GLU A 28 12.12 -6.90 -9.11
C GLU A 28 13.63 -6.76 -8.90
N GLY A 29 14.04 -5.76 -8.12
CA GLY A 29 15.45 -5.51 -7.76
C GLY A 29 16.01 -6.46 -6.69
N GLY A 30 15.16 -7.31 -6.11
CA GLY A 30 15.51 -8.26 -5.07
C GLY A 30 15.27 -7.73 -3.66
N LEU A 31 14.41 -8.43 -2.92
CA LEU A 31 14.00 -8.05 -1.57
C LEU A 31 15.16 -7.92 -0.57
N ALA A 32 16.28 -8.61 -0.79
CA ALA A 32 17.44 -8.60 0.11
C ALA A 32 18.09 -7.22 0.23
N THR A 33 18.10 -6.46 -0.86
CA THR A 33 18.72 -5.14 -0.92
C THR A 33 17.74 -4.01 -0.60
N SER A 34 16.45 -4.30 -0.56
CA SER A 34 15.38 -3.29 -0.46
C SER A 34 14.53 -3.42 0.82
N MET A 35 15.02 -4.11 1.85
CA MET A 35 14.24 -4.33 3.08
C MET A 35 13.90 -3.03 3.82
N ASP A 36 14.82 -2.07 3.86
CA ASP A 36 14.57 -0.77 4.50
C ASP A 36 13.57 0.06 3.69
N ASP A 37 13.67 0.02 2.36
CA ASP A 37 12.70 0.64 1.47
C ASP A 37 11.31 0.02 1.64
N MET A 38 11.22 -1.30 1.81
CA MET A 38 9.95 -1.98 2.12
C MET A 38 9.39 -1.60 3.49
N ASP A 39 10.20 -1.44 4.55
CA ASP A 39 9.67 -0.94 5.84
C ASP A 39 9.15 0.50 5.71
N ASN A 40 9.86 1.34 4.95
CA ASN A 40 9.46 2.71 4.68
C ASN A 40 8.16 2.77 3.86
N LEU A 41 8.02 1.95 2.81
CA LEU A 41 6.77 1.82 2.05
C LEU A 41 5.59 1.44 2.95
N GLY A 42 5.80 0.46 3.83
CA GLY A 42 4.76 0.08 4.78
C GLY A 42 4.40 1.20 5.76
N LYS A 43 5.37 2.05 6.14
CA LYS A 43 5.12 3.24 6.96
C LYS A 43 4.35 4.31 6.17
N ASP A 44 4.71 4.54 4.92
CA ASP A 44 4.07 5.55 4.07
C ASP A 44 2.60 5.19 3.75
N LEU A 45 2.29 3.90 3.58
CA LEU A 45 0.91 3.42 3.46
C LEU A 45 0.08 3.70 4.73
N ILE A 46 0.67 3.50 5.92
CA ILE A 46 0.00 3.82 7.20
C ILE A 46 -0.26 5.32 7.29
N LEU A 47 0.75 6.15 6.99
CA LEU A 47 0.61 7.61 7.02
C LEU A 47 -0.42 8.11 6.00
N LEU A 48 -0.48 7.49 4.83
CA LEU A 48 -1.50 7.78 3.81
C LEU A 48 -2.90 7.46 4.35
N ALA A 49 -3.09 6.28 4.96
CA ALA A 49 -4.36 5.90 5.56
C ALA A 49 -4.77 6.88 6.68
N GLU A 50 -3.86 7.25 7.56
CA GLU A 50 -4.11 8.20 8.66
C GLU A 50 -4.50 9.57 8.14
N ARG A 51 -3.80 10.08 7.11
CA ARG A 51 -4.08 11.38 6.48
C ARG A 51 -5.51 11.49 5.97
N PHE A 52 -6.05 10.43 5.37
CA PHE A 52 -7.38 10.44 4.77
C PHE A 52 -8.49 9.87 5.65
N ARG A 53 -8.14 9.32 6.83
CA ARG A 53 -9.07 8.62 7.73
C ARG A 53 -10.37 9.39 8.00
N ASN A 54 -10.27 10.66 8.37
CA ASN A 54 -11.45 11.46 8.73
C ASN A 54 -12.31 11.76 7.49
N ARG A 55 -11.70 12.19 6.38
CA ARG A 55 -12.39 12.48 5.12
C ARG A 55 -13.10 11.24 4.57
N LEU A 56 -12.42 10.09 4.54
CA LEU A 56 -13.02 8.83 4.12
C LEU A 56 -14.11 8.34 5.08
N LYS A 57 -13.99 8.62 6.38
CA LYS A 57 -15.05 8.31 7.36
C LYS A 57 -16.30 9.15 7.11
N GLU A 58 -16.16 10.46 6.90
CA GLU A 58 -17.27 11.36 6.59
C GLU A 58 -17.99 10.96 5.29
N LEU A 59 -17.25 10.39 4.34
CA LEU A 59 -17.76 9.91 3.06
C LEU A 59 -18.19 8.42 3.07
N ASN A 60 -18.26 7.79 4.24
CA ASN A 60 -18.63 6.37 4.42
C ASN A 60 -17.75 5.38 3.62
N HIS A 61 -16.49 5.72 3.39
CA HIS A 61 -15.52 4.94 2.62
C HIS A 61 -14.34 4.46 3.48
N THR A 62 -14.64 4.02 4.71
CA THR A 62 -13.65 3.61 5.71
C THR A 62 -12.88 2.34 5.33
N VAL A 63 -13.43 1.51 4.44
CA VAL A 63 -12.77 0.28 3.97
C VAL A 63 -11.40 0.58 3.38
N LEU A 64 -11.28 1.62 2.55
CA LEU A 64 -10.01 2.02 1.93
C LEU A 64 -8.96 2.40 2.98
N THR A 65 -9.37 3.14 4.01
CA THR A 65 -8.49 3.48 5.14
C THR A 65 -7.97 2.21 5.83
N LEU A 66 -8.85 1.25 6.11
CA LEU A 66 -8.47 0.01 6.79
C LEU A 66 -7.52 -0.81 5.92
N THR A 67 -7.83 -0.97 4.63
CA THR A 67 -7.01 -1.74 3.69
C THR A 67 -5.60 -1.17 3.56
N LEU A 68 -5.45 0.15 3.40
CA LEU A 68 -4.13 0.79 3.32
C LEU A 68 -3.34 0.63 4.63
N MET A 69 -4.01 0.78 5.77
CA MET A 69 -3.38 0.64 7.08
C MET A 69 -2.93 -0.80 7.35
N GLU A 70 -3.78 -1.78 7.04
CA GLU A 70 -3.48 -3.20 7.16
C GLU A 70 -2.34 -3.62 6.24
N ALA A 71 -2.35 -3.18 4.98
CA ALA A 71 -1.27 -3.45 4.04
C ALA A 71 0.08 -2.94 4.58
N GLY A 72 0.11 -1.70 5.08
CA GLY A 72 1.32 -1.13 5.68
C GLY A 72 1.80 -1.89 6.91
N VAL A 73 0.90 -2.29 7.82
CA VAL A 73 1.26 -3.10 9.00
C VAL A 73 1.80 -4.47 8.59
N CYS A 74 1.15 -5.14 7.65
CA CYS A 74 1.54 -6.46 7.14
C CYS A 74 2.92 -6.43 6.47
N ILE A 75 3.20 -5.44 5.62
CA ILE A 75 4.51 -5.21 5.00
C ILE A 75 5.59 -5.09 6.08
N ARG A 76 5.41 -4.19 7.04
CA ARG A 76 6.42 -3.95 8.09
C ARG A 76 6.62 -5.16 8.99
N SER A 77 5.54 -5.86 9.32
CA SER A 77 5.59 -7.11 10.08
C SER A 77 6.40 -8.17 9.33
N ARG A 78 6.17 -8.30 8.01
CA ARG A 78 6.90 -9.23 7.15
C ARG A 78 8.39 -8.88 7.05
N VAL A 79 8.74 -7.61 6.82
CA VAL A 79 10.13 -7.14 6.78
C VAL A 79 10.87 -7.46 8.09
N ARG A 80 10.22 -7.27 9.25
CA ARG A 80 10.84 -7.62 10.54
C ARG A 80 11.09 -9.12 10.69
N LYS A 81 10.23 -9.98 10.13
CA LYS A 81 10.46 -11.44 10.11
C LYS A 81 11.63 -11.77 9.19
N LEU A 82 11.64 -11.22 7.99
CA LEU A 82 12.72 -11.37 7.01
C LEU A 82 14.10 -11.02 7.57
N LYS A 83 14.21 -9.87 8.23
CA LYS A 83 15.47 -9.43 8.86
C LYS A 83 16.00 -10.42 9.92
N LYS A 84 15.14 -11.25 10.51
CA LYS A 84 15.53 -12.25 11.53
C LYS A 84 15.86 -13.62 10.93
N ARG A 85 15.10 -14.06 9.92
CA ARG A 85 15.18 -15.44 9.40
C ARG A 85 15.75 -15.56 7.98
N GLY A 86 16.05 -14.44 7.32
CA GLY A 86 16.34 -14.41 5.88
C GLY A 86 15.06 -14.49 5.03
N ILE A 87 15.26 -14.44 3.72
CA ILE A 87 14.18 -14.43 2.71
C ILE A 87 13.87 -15.86 2.29
N LEU A 88 12.57 -16.16 2.19
CA LEU A 88 12.04 -17.39 1.62
C LEU A 88 11.19 -17.05 0.39
N ASP A 89 10.96 -18.03 -0.47
CA ASP A 89 10.12 -17.87 -1.67
C ASP A 89 8.70 -17.39 -1.33
N GLU A 90 8.15 -17.85 -0.20
CA GLU A 90 6.84 -17.41 0.32
C GLU A 90 6.77 -15.90 0.60
N ASP A 91 7.91 -15.25 0.88
CA ASP A 91 7.95 -13.82 1.14
C ASP A 91 7.83 -13.04 -0.17
N VAL A 92 8.45 -13.53 -1.25
CA VAL A 92 8.30 -12.95 -2.59
C VAL A 92 6.84 -13.05 -3.03
N VAL A 93 6.19 -14.20 -2.84
CA VAL A 93 4.76 -14.38 -3.13
C VAL A 93 3.93 -13.37 -2.33
N PHE A 94 4.17 -13.28 -1.01
CA PHE A 94 3.47 -12.33 -0.15
C PHE A 94 3.56 -10.88 -0.65
N PHE A 95 4.76 -10.39 -1.02
CA PHE A 95 4.89 -9.01 -1.50
C PHE A 95 4.24 -8.81 -2.87
N ASN A 96 4.26 -9.81 -3.74
CA ASN A 96 3.52 -9.74 -5.02
C ASN A 96 2.01 -9.69 -4.81
N ASP A 97 1.47 -10.43 -3.85
CA ASP A 97 0.05 -10.40 -3.51
C ASP A 97 -0.37 -9.03 -2.98
N VAL A 98 0.42 -8.46 -2.06
CA VAL A 98 0.17 -7.11 -1.53
C VAL A 98 0.30 -6.05 -2.63
N TYR A 99 1.31 -6.15 -3.50
CA TYR A 99 1.46 -5.27 -4.65
C TYR A 99 0.23 -5.33 -5.57
N SER A 100 -0.24 -6.54 -5.87
CA SER A 100 -1.40 -6.74 -6.76
C SER A 100 -2.67 -6.16 -6.18
N LEU A 101 -2.88 -6.29 -4.86
CA LEU A 101 -4.02 -5.69 -4.17
C LEU A 101 -3.96 -4.15 -4.20
N ILE A 102 -2.80 -3.56 -3.91
CA ILE A 102 -2.64 -2.11 -3.94
C ILE A 102 -2.83 -1.58 -5.36
N LYS A 103 -2.29 -2.28 -6.36
CA LYS A 103 -2.45 -1.92 -7.77
C LYS A 103 -3.90 -2.01 -8.22
N LEU A 104 -4.64 -3.03 -7.79
CA LEU A 104 -6.08 -3.14 -8.06
C LEU A 104 -6.85 -1.94 -7.49
N ILE A 105 -6.53 -1.49 -6.27
CA ILE A 105 -7.14 -0.30 -5.67
C ILE A 105 -6.84 0.95 -6.50
N GLU A 106 -5.57 1.14 -6.87
CA GLU A 106 -5.13 2.26 -7.70
C GLU A 106 -5.88 2.30 -9.04
N ASP A 107 -6.01 1.14 -9.70
CA ASP A 107 -6.67 1.00 -11.00
C ASP A 107 -8.21 1.16 -10.88
N SER A 108 -8.81 0.65 -9.80
CA SER A 108 -10.25 0.84 -9.52
C SER A 108 -10.57 2.32 -9.36
N ILE A 109 -9.76 3.06 -8.58
CA ILE A 109 -9.89 4.51 -8.44
C ILE A 109 -9.71 5.23 -9.78
N ALA A 110 -8.75 4.80 -10.60
CA ALA A 110 -8.50 5.39 -11.92
C ALA A 110 -9.69 5.23 -12.87
N SER A 111 -10.31 4.05 -12.84
CA SER A 111 -11.47 3.70 -13.67
C SER A 111 -12.78 4.33 -13.17
N GLY A 112 -12.83 4.76 -11.90
CA GLY A 112 -14.01 5.31 -11.27
C GLY A 112 -15.02 4.26 -10.82
N GLU A 113 -14.60 3.00 -10.73
CA GLU A 113 -15.33 1.87 -10.14
C GLU A 113 -15.40 1.96 -8.61
#